data_AF-A0AAD4L0X2-F1
#
_entry.id   AF-A0AAD4L0X2-F1
#
_cell.length_a   1.000
_cell.length_b   1.000
_cell.length_c   1.000
_cell.angle_alpha   90.00
_cell.angle_beta   90.00
_cell.angle_gamma   90.00
#
_symmetry.space_group_name_H-M   'P 1'
#
loop_
_entity.id
_entity.type
_entity.pdbx_description
1 polymer ?
#
loop_
_entity_poly.entity_id
_entity_poly.type
_entity_poly.pdbx_seq_one_letter_code
_entity_poly.pdbx_strand_id
1 'polypeptide(L)'
;MNYRSLISYTALAVFVASILLWLRNYNSLPKLSISNPAQPQMFWFAFGDSYSATGFDIGSTQPSALNPMGNTALDPGTQSGGNNWIGYLTTQYNTSLVLSYSLAIAGATIDNSIATWGFGDMTSQVAAFQSNYASRPASAPWTADNTIVSFWVGINDVYYGFAHNDDPSIFVSTLLNKYRPLVEQLYSNGVRKFLFLNCPPSTRSPQVHEENNLPEQFQRHAAMVTAYNDGLKDMVHHFSDDHKDATVVFYDSWAFMTRVLDNPAEYGYRDATCINVDGSSCVWWNNLHPGWTYHKYQADDMLASLARLGW
;
A
#
# COMPACT_ATOMS: atom_id res chain seq x y z
N MET A 1 -47.40 9.78 -68.45
CA MET A 1 -47.40 9.74 -66.98
C MET A 1 -46.33 10.69 -66.48
N ASN A 2 -46.69 11.77 -65.79
CA ASN A 2 -45.78 12.60 -65.01
C ASN A 2 -46.61 13.45 -64.04
N TYR A 3 -46.86 12.93 -62.84
CA TYR A 3 -47.39 13.72 -61.73
C TYR A 3 -46.20 14.24 -60.92
N ARG A 4 -45.85 15.52 -61.11
CA ARG A 4 -44.97 16.24 -60.18
C ARG A 4 -45.85 16.79 -59.06
N SER A 5 -45.59 16.37 -57.83
CA SER A 5 -46.32 16.82 -56.64
C SER A 5 -45.99 18.28 -56.32
N LEU A 6 -47.04 19.10 -56.18
CA LEU A 6 -46.93 20.38 -55.49
C LEU A 6 -46.90 20.11 -53.99
N ILE A 7 -45.73 20.21 -53.37
CA ILE A 7 -45.64 20.42 -51.93
C ILE A 7 -46.09 21.86 -51.70
N SER A 8 -47.21 22.06 -51.00
CA SER A 8 -47.71 23.41 -50.72
C SER A 8 -46.68 24.16 -49.87
N TYR A 9 -46.46 25.44 -50.16
CA TYR A 9 -45.58 26.33 -49.40
C TYR A 9 -45.93 26.35 -47.89
N THR A 10 -47.17 26.02 -47.53
CA THR A 10 -47.62 25.83 -46.15
C THR A 10 -47.00 24.62 -45.44
N ALA A 11 -46.77 23.50 -46.13
CA ALA A 11 -46.11 22.33 -45.53
C ALA A 11 -44.62 22.57 -45.25
N LEU A 12 -43.94 23.32 -46.14
CA LEU A 12 -42.55 23.71 -45.95
C LEU A 12 -42.38 24.70 -44.80
N ALA A 13 -43.29 25.68 -44.67
CA ALA A 13 -43.25 26.64 -43.58
C ALA A 13 -43.46 26.00 -42.20
N VAL A 14 -44.36 25.02 -42.09
CA VAL A 14 -44.60 24.27 -40.83
C VAL A 14 -43.37 23.42 -40.46
N PHE A 15 -42.71 22.82 -41.45
CA PHE A 15 -41.51 22.00 -41.22
C PHE A 15 -40.29 22.85 -40.79
N VAL A 16 -40.13 24.05 -41.34
CA VAL A 16 -39.04 24.96 -40.94
C VAL A 16 -39.31 25.56 -39.55
N ALA A 17 -40.57 25.89 -39.23
CA ALA A 17 -40.95 26.40 -37.91
C ALA A 17 -40.76 25.35 -36.80
N SER A 18 -41.04 24.07 -37.07
CA SER A 18 -40.83 22.98 -36.11
C SER A 18 -39.34 22.70 -35.85
N ILE A 19 -38.48 22.81 -36.88
CA ILE A 19 -37.02 22.69 -36.72
C ILE A 19 -36.46 23.87 -35.89
N LEU A 20 -36.94 25.09 -36.11
CA LEU A 20 -36.49 26.26 -35.36
C LEU A 20 -36.94 26.23 -33.89
N LEU A 21 -38.15 25.73 -33.61
CA LEU A 21 -38.63 25.48 -32.24
C LEU A 21 -37.83 24.36 -31.54
N TRP A 22 -37.46 23.32 -32.28
CA TRP A 22 -36.61 22.24 -31.77
C TRP A 22 -35.19 22.75 -31.44
N LEU A 23 -34.58 23.56 -32.31
CA LEU A 23 -33.26 24.17 -32.09
C LEU A 23 -33.28 25.20 -30.94
N ARG A 24 -34.38 25.94 -30.75
CA ARG A 24 -34.54 26.89 -29.62
C ARG A 24 -34.63 26.17 -28.27
N ASN A 25 -35.26 25.00 -28.24
CA ASN A 25 -35.43 24.19 -27.03
C ASN A 25 -34.26 23.20 -26.78
N TYR A 26 -33.35 23.04 -27.74
CA TYR A 26 -32.17 22.16 -27.59
C TYR A 26 -31.17 22.71 -26.56
N ASN A 27 -31.13 24.02 -26.37
CA ASN A 27 -30.25 24.69 -25.40
C ASN A 27 -30.81 24.72 -23.96
N SER A 28 -31.98 24.11 -23.71
CA SER A 28 -32.63 24.08 -22.40
C SER A 28 -32.85 22.66 -21.86
N LEU A 29 -32.20 21.64 -22.42
CA LEU A 29 -32.08 20.38 -21.71
C LEU A 29 -31.24 20.64 -20.45
N PRO A 30 -31.68 20.21 -19.25
CA PRO A 30 -30.79 20.22 -18.10
C PRO A 30 -29.52 19.50 -18.52
N LYS A 31 -28.35 20.11 -18.31
CA LYS A 31 -27.09 19.38 -18.43
C LYS A 31 -27.30 18.11 -17.63
N LEU A 32 -27.24 16.96 -18.29
CA LEU A 32 -26.97 15.71 -17.60
C LEU A 32 -25.69 15.98 -16.82
N SER A 33 -25.86 16.25 -15.53
CA SER A 33 -24.80 16.08 -14.57
C SER A 33 -24.50 14.60 -14.68
N ILE A 34 -23.51 14.26 -15.51
CA ILE A 34 -22.67 13.12 -15.20
C ILE A 34 -22.14 13.51 -13.83
N SER A 35 -22.81 13.04 -12.77
CA SER A 35 -22.16 12.93 -11.49
C SER A 35 -20.86 12.24 -11.83
N ASN A 36 -19.71 12.90 -11.63
CA ASN A 36 -18.49 12.14 -11.46
C ASN A 36 -18.88 10.98 -10.52
N PRO A 37 -18.67 9.72 -10.91
CA PRO A 37 -18.90 8.64 -9.96
C PRO A 37 -18.19 9.08 -8.68
N ALA A 38 -18.94 9.16 -7.57
CA ALA A 38 -18.37 9.51 -6.29
C ALA A 38 -17.10 8.66 -6.17
N GLN A 39 -15.95 9.33 -6.02
CA GLN A 39 -14.67 8.62 -6.05
C GLN A 39 -14.79 7.43 -5.09
N PRO A 40 -14.63 6.19 -5.58
CA PRO A 40 -15.11 5.02 -4.87
C PRO A 40 -14.39 4.92 -3.53
N GLN A 41 -15.16 4.83 -2.44
CA GLN A 41 -14.61 4.51 -1.13
C GLN A 41 -13.75 3.26 -1.23
N MET A 42 -12.50 3.36 -0.81
CA MET A 42 -11.52 2.29 -0.86
C MET A 42 -11.33 1.69 0.52
N PHE A 43 -11.27 0.37 0.61
CA PHE A 43 -10.91 -0.38 1.80
C PHE A 43 -9.47 -0.85 1.63
N TRP A 44 -8.61 -0.49 2.57
CA TRP A 44 -7.21 -0.84 2.51
C TRP A 44 -6.81 -1.68 3.71
N PHE A 45 -6.47 -2.95 3.46
CA PHE A 45 -5.93 -3.85 4.49
C PHE A 45 -4.41 -3.93 4.35
N ALA A 46 -3.69 -3.46 5.36
CA ALA A 46 -2.23 -3.50 5.36
C ALA A 46 -1.72 -4.62 6.25
N PHE A 47 -0.83 -5.44 5.71
CA PHE A 47 -0.09 -6.48 6.42
C PHE A 47 1.37 -6.06 6.47
N GLY A 48 2.05 -6.33 7.57
CA GLY A 48 3.43 -5.88 7.69
C GLY A 48 3.97 -5.90 9.11
N ASP A 49 5.08 -5.19 9.27
CA ASP A 49 5.78 -5.05 10.54
C ASP A 49 5.68 -3.63 11.12
N SER A 50 6.66 -3.21 11.92
CA SER A 50 6.71 -1.91 12.57
C SER A 50 6.73 -0.73 11.60
N TYR A 51 7.16 -0.91 10.36
CA TYR A 51 7.14 0.13 9.32
C TYR A 51 5.70 0.45 8.87
N SER A 52 4.76 -0.45 9.14
CA SER A 52 3.33 -0.35 8.78
C SER A 52 2.39 -0.39 9.99
N ALA A 53 2.88 -0.76 11.17
CA ALA A 53 2.07 -0.83 12.38
C ALA A 53 1.54 0.57 12.78
N THR A 54 0.24 0.64 13.04
CA THR A 54 -0.46 1.90 13.44
C THR A 54 -1.12 1.81 14.82
N GLY A 55 -1.03 0.64 15.47
CA GLY A 55 -1.75 0.36 16.71
C GLY A 55 -3.24 0.09 16.53
N PHE A 56 -3.70 -0.15 15.29
CA PHE A 56 -5.08 -0.53 15.01
C PHE A 56 -5.48 -1.82 15.75
N ASP A 57 -6.59 -1.77 16.48
CA ASP A 57 -7.21 -2.88 17.18
C ASP A 57 -8.51 -3.30 16.48
N ILE A 58 -8.52 -4.52 15.94
CA ILE A 58 -9.68 -5.10 15.24
C ILE A 58 -10.92 -5.15 16.14
N GLY A 59 -10.76 -5.31 17.46
CA GLY A 59 -11.86 -5.39 18.42
C GLY A 59 -12.47 -4.04 18.81
N SER A 60 -11.90 -2.93 18.35
CA SER A 60 -12.29 -1.57 18.73
C SER A 60 -12.94 -0.80 17.57
N THR A 61 -13.03 0.53 17.67
CA THR A 61 -13.74 1.39 16.72
C THR A 61 -13.14 1.27 15.32
N GLN A 62 -13.95 0.84 14.36
CA GLN A 62 -13.52 0.60 12.97
C GLN A 62 -13.35 1.92 12.19
N PRO A 63 -12.54 1.92 11.11
CA PRO A 63 -12.47 3.01 10.13
C PRO A 63 -13.84 3.48 9.64
N SER A 64 -13.98 4.79 9.45
CA SER A 64 -15.20 5.41 8.93
C SER A 64 -14.88 6.70 8.16
N ALA A 65 -15.84 7.25 7.43
CA ALA A 65 -15.65 8.50 6.70
C ALA A 65 -15.21 9.69 7.59
N LEU A 66 -15.63 9.71 8.87
CA LEU A 66 -15.25 10.74 9.84
C LEU A 66 -13.90 10.49 10.50
N ASN A 67 -13.49 9.22 10.55
CA ASN A 67 -12.21 8.81 11.11
C ASN A 67 -11.65 7.64 10.29
N PRO A 68 -10.96 7.93 9.17
CA PRO A 68 -10.58 6.91 8.19
C PRO A 68 -9.52 5.92 8.65
N MET A 69 -8.85 6.20 9.77
CA MET A 69 -7.91 5.28 10.43
C MET A 69 -8.54 4.53 11.62
N GLY A 70 -9.77 4.87 12.02
CA GLY A 70 -10.45 4.21 13.15
C GLY A 70 -9.74 4.44 14.48
N ASN A 71 -9.37 3.37 15.18
CA ASN A 71 -8.83 3.43 16.54
C ASN A 71 -7.29 3.50 16.64
N THR A 72 -6.60 3.90 15.58
CA THR A 72 -5.14 4.07 15.62
C THR A 72 -4.72 5.19 16.57
N ALA A 73 -3.73 4.93 17.42
CA ALA A 73 -3.21 5.92 18.36
C ALA A 73 -2.49 7.05 17.62
N LEU A 74 -2.73 8.30 18.03
CA LEU A 74 -2.10 9.49 17.44
C LEU A 74 -0.79 9.89 18.15
N ASP A 75 -0.51 9.41 19.36
CA ASP A 75 0.65 9.80 20.18
C ASP A 75 1.08 8.67 21.16
N PRO A 76 2.33 8.19 21.16
CA PRO A 76 3.45 8.63 20.29
C PRO A 76 3.26 8.26 18.81
N GLY A 77 2.14 7.62 18.47
CA GLY A 77 1.79 7.25 17.11
C GLY A 77 2.47 5.96 16.68
N THR A 78 2.86 5.91 15.41
CA THR A 78 3.58 4.76 14.82
C THR A 78 5.04 4.73 15.26
N GLN A 79 5.82 3.72 14.86
CA GLN A 79 7.26 3.62 15.14
C GLN A 79 8.10 4.60 14.28
N SER A 80 7.66 5.85 14.17
CA SER A 80 8.31 6.91 13.38
C SER A 80 8.30 8.29 14.08
N GLY A 81 7.76 8.36 15.30
CA GLY A 81 7.51 9.63 16.00
C GLY A 81 6.34 10.43 15.41
N GLY A 82 5.49 9.80 14.61
CA GLY A 82 4.35 10.42 13.94
C GLY A 82 3.59 9.44 13.05
N ASN A 83 3.04 9.94 11.94
CA ASN A 83 2.39 9.11 10.93
C ASN A 83 3.41 8.30 10.13
N ASN A 84 3.11 7.03 9.86
CA ASN A 84 3.82 6.27 8.84
C ASN A 84 3.16 6.47 7.46
N TRP A 85 3.69 5.78 6.45
CA TRP A 85 3.24 5.88 5.06
C TRP A 85 1.73 5.59 4.88
N ILE A 86 1.16 4.67 5.68
CA ILE A 86 -0.28 4.38 5.68
C ILE A 86 -1.04 5.63 6.15
N GLY A 87 -0.65 6.22 7.27
CA GLY A 87 -1.28 7.43 7.78
C GLY A 87 -1.29 8.57 6.76
N TYR A 88 -0.16 8.81 6.07
CA TYR A 88 -0.06 9.86 5.04
C TYR A 88 -0.95 9.57 3.83
N LEU A 89 -0.86 8.36 3.29
CA LEU A 89 -1.68 7.96 2.15
C LEU A 89 -3.17 8.07 2.47
N THR A 90 -3.59 7.60 3.64
CA THR A 90 -5.02 7.57 4.00
C THR A 90 -5.62 8.93 4.31
N THR A 91 -4.83 9.86 4.89
CA THR A 91 -5.39 11.11 5.46
C THR A 91 -4.92 12.39 4.79
N GLN A 92 -3.83 12.37 4.03
CA GLN A 92 -3.24 13.58 3.43
C GLN A 92 -3.09 13.48 1.92
N TYR A 93 -2.75 12.30 1.39
CA TYR A 93 -2.53 12.08 -0.05
C TYR A 93 -3.62 11.22 -0.70
N ASN A 94 -4.73 11.00 0.00
CA ASN A 94 -5.89 10.33 -0.56
C ASN A 94 -6.63 11.29 -1.51
N THR A 95 -6.98 10.82 -2.72
CA THR A 95 -7.82 11.56 -3.66
C THR A 95 -9.32 11.25 -3.49
N SER A 96 -9.60 10.17 -2.76
CA SER A 96 -10.92 9.61 -2.45
C SER A 96 -10.98 9.18 -0.98
N LEU A 97 -12.13 8.73 -0.49
CA LEU A 97 -12.19 8.19 0.88
C LEU A 97 -11.47 6.84 0.94
N VAL A 98 -10.40 6.75 1.72
CA VAL A 98 -9.69 5.50 2.00
C VAL A 98 -9.95 5.12 3.46
N LEU A 99 -10.44 3.91 3.71
CA LEU A 99 -10.60 3.35 5.06
C LEU A 99 -9.50 2.32 5.29
N SER A 100 -8.59 2.61 6.22
CA SER A 100 -7.40 1.79 6.43
C SER A 100 -7.50 0.92 7.67
N TYR A 101 -7.30 -0.38 7.45
CA TYR A 101 -7.28 -1.44 8.43
C TYR A 101 -5.86 -2.01 8.45
N SER A 102 -4.95 -1.36 9.18
CA SER A 102 -3.57 -1.84 9.27
C SER A 102 -3.51 -2.98 10.28
N LEU A 103 -3.47 -4.21 9.77
CA LEU A 103 -3.28 -5.43 10.55
C LEU A 103 -1.80 -5.67 10.88
N ALA A 104 -0.90 -4.78 10.44
CA ALA A 104 0.53 -4.87 10.67
C ALA A 104 0.86 -4.86 12.18
N ILE A 105 1.74 -5.79 12.58
CA ILE A 105 2.17 -5.97 13.97
C ILE A 105 3.65 -5.60 14.06
N ALA A 106 4.01 -4.70 14.97
CA ALA A 106 5.40 -4.30 15.16
C ALA A 106 6.28 -5.52 15.51
N GLY A 107 7.39 -5.69 14.79
CA GLY A 107 8.29 -6.84 14.95
C GLY A 107 7.87 -8.11 14.19
N ALA A 108 6.72 -8.12 13.50
CA ALA A 108 6.27 -9.30 12.78
C ALA A 108 7.29 -9.79 11.75
N THR A 109 7.49 -11.10 11.75
CA THR A 109 8.10 -11.84 10.63
C THR A 109 7.00 -12.36 9.70
N ILE A 110 7.36 -13.05 8.61
CA ILE A 110 6.39 -13.77 7.78
C ILE A 110 5.72 -14.89 8.59
N ASP A 111 6.54 -15.67 9.29
CA ASP A 111 6.09 -16.76 10.17
C ASP A 111 7.12 -17.02 11.28
N ASN A 112 6.66 -16.93 12.53
CA ASN A 112 7.54 -17.05 13.70
C ASN A 112 8.09 -18.48 13.89
N SER A 113 7.53 -19.49 13.21
CA SER A 113 8.10 -20.84 13.20
C SER A 113 9.34 -20.96 12.31
N ILE A 114 9.61 -19.98 11.44
CA ILE A 114 10.78 -19.96 10.53
C ILE A 114 11.83 -18.98 11.06
N ALA A 115 11.43 -17.73 11.30
CA ALA A 115 12.26 -16.69 11.89
C ALA A 115 11.72 -16.40 13.30
N THR A 116 12.33 -17.02 14.32
CA THR A 116 11.76 -16.96 15.67
C THR A 116 11.88 -15.57 16.29
N TRP A 117 10.74 -14.88 16.36
CA TRP A 117 10.53 -13.67 17.13
C TRP A 117 9.17 -13.71 17.83
N GLY A 118 8.96 -12.84 18.83
CA GLY A 118 7.87 -12.87 19.80
C GLY A 118 6.43 -12.79 19.26
N PHE A 119 5.69 -11.73 19.63
CA PHE A 119 4.23 -11.68 19.48
C PHE A 119 3.78 -11.36 18.05
N GLY A 120 3.10 -12.32 17.41
CA GLY A 120 2.44 -12.16 16.11
C GLY A 120 3.38 -12.19 14.90
N ASP A 121 2.86 -12.66 13.78
CA ASP A 121 3.51 -12.74 12.46
C ASP A 121 2.50 -12.49 11.34
N MET A 122 2.94 -12.38 10.09
CA MET A 122 2.02 -12.18 8.95
C MET A 122 1.01 -13.33 8.82
N THR A 123 1.38 -14.58 9.16
CA THR A 123 0.43 -15.70 9.23
C THR A 123 -0.76 -15.37 10.15
N SER A 124 -0.51 -14.85 11.35
CA SER A 124 -1.54 -14.45 12.31
C SER A 124 -2.34 -13.22 11.84
N GLN A 125 -1.71 -12.27 11.13
CA GLN A 125 -2.39 -11.11 10.56
C GLN A 125 -3.39 -11.53 9.47
N VAL A 126 -2.99 -12.47 8.59
CA VAL A 126 -3.88 -13.06 7.58
C VAL A 126 -5.00 -13.85 8.25
N ALA A 127 -4.72 -14.64 9.30
CA ALA A 127 -5.76 -15.32 10.06
C ALA A 127 -6.77 -14.34 10.70
N ALA A 128 -6.30 -13.18 11.16
CA ALA A 128 -7.17 -12.11 11.67
C ALA A 128 -8.04 -11.52 10.56
N PHE A 129 -7.50 -11.31 9.35
CA PHE A 129 -8.29 -10.94 8.17
C PHE A 129 -9.36 -11.98 7.84
N GLN A 130 -8.97 -13.27 7.80
CA GLN A 130 -9.91 -14.37 7.52
C GLN A 130 -11.08 -14.37 8.50
N SER A 131 -10.79 -14.17 9.79
CA SER A 131 -11.80 -14.24 10.84
C SER A 131 -12.76 -13.04 10.86
N ASN A 132 -12.27 -11.85 10.50
CA ASN A 132 -13.02 -10.60 10.73
C ASN A 132 -13.50 -9.91 9.45
N TYR A 133 -12.79 -10.07 8.32
CA TYR A 133 -13.02 -9.25 7.13
C TYR A 133 -13.26 -10.06 5.85
N ALA A 134 -12.88 -11.33 5.78
CA ALA A 134 -13.11 -12.16 4.59
C ALA A 134 -14.60 -12.29 4.23
N SER A 135 -15.49 -12.27 5.23
CA SER A 135 -16.95 -12.29 5.05
C SER A 135 -17.55 -10.97 4.59
N ARG A 136 -16.75 -9.90 4.46
CA ARG A 136 -17.17 -8.54 4.07
C ARG A 136 -18.25 -7.98 5.00
N PRO A 137 -17.94 -7.83 6.31
CA PRO A 137 -18.92 -7.36 7.28
C PRO A 137 -19.40 -5.94 6.96
N ALA A 138 -20.50 -5.50 7.57
CA ALA A 138 -21.01 -4.13 7.37
C ALA A 138 -20.00 -3.03 7.78
N SER A 139 -19.05 -3.35 8.67
CA SER A 139 -17.95 -2.46 9.04
C SER A 139 -16.85 -2.34 7.97
N ALA A 140 -16.79 -3.28 7.02
CA ALA A 140 -15.85 -3.29 5.91
C ALA A 140 -16.45 -4.03 4.68
N PRO A 141 -17.47 -3.47 4.01
CA PRO A 141 -18.15 -4.11 2.88
C PRO A 141 -17.36 -3.97 1.57
N TRP A 142 -16.13 -4.49 1.58
CA TRP A 142 -15.22 -4.39 0.44
C TRP A 142 -15.61 -5.34 -0.70
N THR A 143 -15.17 -5.01 -1.91
CA THR A 143 -15.32 -5.77 -3.15
C THR A 143 -13.97 -5.85 -3.88
N ALA A 144 -13.90 -6.62 -4.97
CA ALA A 144 -12.70 -6.67 -5.80
C ALA A 144 -12.29 -5.29 -6.36
N ASP A 145 -13.27 -4.43 -6.64
CA ASP A 145 -13.05 -3.13 -7.29
C ASP A 145 -12.57 -2.05 -6.32
N ASN A 146 -12.89 -2.18 -5.03
CA ASN A 146 -12.62 -1.14 -4.03
C ASN A 146 -11.78 -1.60 -2.84
N THR A 147 -11.11 -2.75 -2.95
CA THR A 147 -10.19 -3.22 -1.91
C THR A 147 -8.76 -3.24 -2.41
N ILE A 148 -7.83 -2.74 -1.60
CA ILE A 148 -6.39 -2.93 -1.76
C ILE A 148 -5.88 -3.73 -0.58
N VAL A 149 -4.98 -4.68 -0.83
CA VAL A 149 -4.13 -5.25 0.22
C VAL A 149 -2.69 -4.84 -0.03
N SER A 150 -1.98 -4.48 1.03
CA SER A 150 -0.56 -4.16 0.94
C SER A 150 0.26 -5.02 1.87
N PHE A 151 1.50 -5.28 1.48
CA PHE A 151 2.46 -5.98 2.31
C PHE A 151 3.79 -5.21 2.38
N TRP A 152 4.22 -4.92 3.60
CA TRP A 152 5.59 -4.50 3.88
C TRP A 152 6.09 -5.23 5.13
N VAL A 153 6.71 -6.38 4.88
CA VAL A 153 7.23 -7.33 5.87
C VAL A 153 8.58 -7.83 5.34
N GLY A 154 9.36 -8.53 6.17
CA GLY A 154 10.67 -9.07 5.79
C GLY A 154 11.85 -8.39 6.46
N ILE A 155 11.66 -7.20 7.06
CA ILE A 155 12.73 -6.49 7.78
C ILE A 155 13.19 -7.33 8.98
N ASN A 156 12.23 -7.85 9.75
CA ASN A 156 12.52 -8.74 10.88
C ASN A 156 13.03 -10.10 10.43
N ASP A 157 12.52 -10.66 9.32
CA ASP A 157 13.01 -11.93 8.78
C ASP A 157 14.48 -11.85 8.35
N VAL A 158 14.89 -10.73 7.74
CA VAL A 158 16.30 -10.43 7.42
C VAL A 158 17.12 -10.29 8.71
N TYR A 159 16.60 -9.51 9.68
CA TYR A 159 17.28 -9.24 10.94
C TYR A 159 17.46 -10.49 11.82
N TYR A 160 16.48 -11.38 11.92
CA TYR A 160 16.66 -12.64 12.64
C TYR A 160 17.37 -13.70 11.78
N GLY A 161 17.09 -13.71 10.48
CA GLY A 161 17.64 -14.65 9.52
C GLY A 161 19.15 -14.53 9.31
N PHE A 162 19.75 -13.34 9.49
CA PHE A 162 21.21 -13.23 9.37
C PHE A 162 21.97 -13.94 10.50
N ALA A 163 21.33 -14.18 11.65
CA ALA A 163 21.89 -14.94 12.75
C ALA A 163 21.75 -16.47 12.56
N HIS A 164 20.99 -16.93 11.56
CA HIS A 164 20.92 -18.35 11.22
C HIS A 164 22.20 -18.83 10.50
N ASN A 165 22.49 -20.13 10.60
CA ASN A 165 23.65 -20.73 9.92
C ASN A 165 23.40 -21.12 8.46
N ASP A 166 22.14 -21.06 8.01
CA ASP A 166 21.77 -21.43 6.64
C ASP A 166 22.28 -20.41 5.61
N ASP A 167 22.47 -20.86 4.38
CA ASP A 167 22.71 -19.95 3.26
C ASP A 167 21.52 -18.98 3.09
N PRO A 168 21.76 -17.67 2.88
CA PRO A 168 20.70 -16.68 2.71
C PRO A 168 19.61 -17.07 1.70
N SER A 169 19.99 -17.67 0.56
CA SER A 169 19.03 -18.02 -0.48
C SER A 169 18.12 -19.19 -0.07
N ILE A 170 18.65 -20.16 0.70
CA ILE A 170 17.90 -21.31 1.21
C ILE A 170 16.89 -20.84 2.26
N PHE A 171 17.33 -19.98 3.18
CA PHE A 171 16.46 -19.43 4.22
C PHE A 171 15.33 -18.60 3.59
N VAL A 172 15.66 -17.70 2.66
CA VAL A 172 14.67 -16.87 1.96
C VAL A 172 13.68 -17.71 1.15
N SER A 173 14.15 -18.75 0.45
CA SER A 173 13.26 -19.67 -0.27
C SER A 173 12.22 -20.30 0.68
N THR A 174 12.64 -20.67 1.90
CA THR A 174 11.73 -21.18 2.94
C THR A 174 10.69 -20.14 3.36
N LEU A 175 11.10 -18.87 3.57
CA LEU A 175 10.20 -17.78 3.89
C LEU A 175 9.16 -17.53 2.79
N LEU A 176 9.58 -17.50 1.53
CA LEU A 176 8.68 -17.17 0.42
C LEU A 176 7.74 -18.31 0.05
N ASN A 177 8.14 -19.56 0.30
CA ASN A 177 7.24 -20.71 0.25
C ASN A 177 6.12 -20.62 1.31
N LYS A 178 6.32 -19.84 2.39
CA LYS A 178 5.28 -19.53 3.36
C LYS A 178 4.49 -18.26 3.01
N TYR A 179 5.16 -17.25 2.45
CA TYR A 179 4.54 -15.99 2.05
C TYR A 179 3.52 -16.20 0.91
N ARG A 180 3.90 -16.87 -0.18
CA ARG A 180 3.03 -17.03 -1.37
C ARG A 180 1.64 -17.60 -1.02
N PRO A 181 1.51 -18.71 -0.25
CA PRO A 181 0.19 -19.21 0.15
C PRO A 181 -0.67 -18.22 0.95
N LEU A 182 -0.07 -17.32 1.73
CA LEU A 182 -0.81 -16.30 2.49
C LEU A 182 -1.42 -15.25 1.55
N VAL A 183 -0.70 -14.87 0.49
CA VAL A 183 -1.21 -14.00 -0.59
C VAL A 183 -2.34 -14.70 -1.34
N GLU A 184 -2.17 -15.98 -1.69
CA GLU A 184 -3.19 -16.79 -2.39
C GLU A 184 -4.51 -16.89 -1.62
N GLN A 185 -4.46 -16.92 -0.28
CA GLN A 185 -5.68 -16.90 0.54
C GLN A 185 -6.46 -15.60 0.37
N LEU A 186 -5.80 -14.44 0.34
CA LEU A 186 -6.47 -13.16 0.13
C LEU A 186 -7.04 -13.06 -1.30
N TYR A 187 -6.29 -13.53 -2.29
CA TYR A 187 -6.77 -13.63 -3.67
C TYR A 187 -8.01 -14.52 -3.80
N SER A 188 -8.01 -15.69 -3.14
CA SER A 188 -9.12 -16.63 -3.12
C SER A 188 -10.39 -16.04 -2.49
N ASN A 189 -10.25 -15.09 -1.56
CA ASN A 189 -11.37 -14.35 -0.97
C ASN A 189 -11.98 -13.29 -1.90
N GLY A 190 -11.33 -13.00 -3.04
CA GLY A 190 -11.78 -12.04 -4.05
C GLY A 190 -11.00 -10.73 -4.07
N VAL A 191 -9.88 -10.60 -3.34
CA VAL A 191 -8.99 -9.44 -3.47
C VAL A 191 -8.36 -9.45 -4.86
N ARG A 192 -8.29 -8.29 -5.51
CA ARG A 192 -7.71 -8.13 -6.86
C ARG A 192 -6.67 -7.04 -7.00
N LYS A 193 -6.35 -6.30 -5.94
CA LYS A 193 -5.36 -5.21 -5.98
C LYS A 193 -4.36 -5.43 -4.86
N PHE A 194 -3.12 -5.70 -5.25
CA PHE A 194 -2.04 -6.10 -4.36
C PHE A 194 -0.86 -5.14 -4.50
N LEU A 195 -0.39 -4.63 -3.37
CA LEU A 195 0.81 -3.81 -3.27
C LEU A 195 1.88 -4.53 -2.45
N PHE A 196 3.07 -4.71 -3.01
CA PHE A 196 4.22 -5.31 -2.33
C PHE A 196 5.34 -4.30 -2.20
N LEU A 197 5.94 -4.22 -1.01
CA LEU A 197 7.13 -3.44 -0.74
C LEU A 197 8.26 -4.41 -0.36
N ASN A 198 9.42 -4.25 -1.00
CA ASN A 198 10.61 -5.01 -0.65
C ASN A 198 11.27 -4.51 0.65
N CYS A 199 12.25 -5.26 1.16
CA CYS A 199 13.01 -4.84 2.32
C CYS A 199 13.85 -3.60 1.96
N PRO A 200 13.77 -2.50 2.73
CA PRO A 200 14.64 -1.34 2.55
C PRO A 200 16.13 -1.74 2.70
N PRO A 201 17.10 -0.85 2.42
CA PRO A 201 18.51 -1.08 2.72
C PRO A 201 18.76 -1.07 4.24
N SER A 202 18.10 -1.95 4.99
CA SER A 202 18.13 -2.04 6.45
C SER A 202 19.52 -2.30 7.00
N THR A 203 20.44 -2.84 6.18
CA THR A 203 21.87 -2.93 6.50
C THR A 203 22.50 -1.56 6.80
N ARG A 204 21.92 -0.46 6.29
CA ARG A 204 22.37 0.93 6.54
C ARG A 204 21.74 1.54 7.80
N SER A 205 20.90 0.81 8.53
CA SER A 205 20.35 1.32 9.80
C SER A 205 21.43 1.45 10.87
N PRO A 206 21.35 2.45 11.76
CA PRO A 206 22.24 2.56 12.89
C PRO A 206 22.29 1.29 13.75
N GLN A 207 21.16 0.61 13.95
CA GLN A 207 21.07 -0.62 14.74
C GLN A 207 21.99 -1.72 14.17
N VAL A 208 21.91 -1.97 12.85
CA VAL A 208 22.76 -2.99 12.22
C VAL A 208 24.24 -2.63 12.37
N HIS A 209 24.60 -1.35 12.35
CA HIS A 209 25.98 -0.91 12.57
C HIS A 209 26.42 -1.02 14.03
N GLU A 210 25.54 -0.72 14.98
CA GLU A 210 25.79 -0.77 16.43
C GLU A 210 25.94 -2.22 16.94
N GLU A 211 25.13 -3.13 16.42
CA GLU A 211 25.04 -4.50 16.94
C GLU A 211 26.00 -5.49 16.24
N ASN A 212 26.47 -5.16 15.03
CA ASN A 212 27.38 -6.02 14.27
C ASN A 212 28.82 -5.50 14.33
N ASN A 213 29.58 -6.02 15.28
CA ASN A 213 31.00 -5.67 15.46
C ASN A 213 31.95 -6.42 14.51
N LEU A 214 31.43 -7.36 13.70
CA LEU A 214 32.21 -8.18 12.78
C LEU A 214 31.80 -7.91 11.31
N PRO A 215 32.76 -7.62 10.40
CA PRO A 215 32.47 -7.39 8.99
C PRO A 215 31.65 -8.50 8.32
N GLU A 216 31.84 -9.75 8.75
CA GLU A 216 31.13 -10.93 8.23
C GLU A 216 29.63 -10.89 8.52
N GLN A 217 29.21 -10.41 9.69
CA GLN A 217 27.79 -10.30 10.05
C GLN A 217 27.11 -9.20 9.23
N PHE A 218 27.80 -8.08 9.00
CA PHE A 218 27.31 -7.00 8.13
C PHE A 218 27.14 -7.48 6.68
N GLN A 219 28.14 -8.20 6.14
CA GLN A 219 28.06 -8.79 4.80
C GLN A 219 26.93 -9.82 4.70
N ARG A 220 26.74 -10.63 5.74
CA ARG A 220 25.67 -11.62 5.80
C ARG A 220 24.28 -10.97 5.87
N HIS A 221 24.12 -9.88 6.63
CA HIS A 221 22.88 -9.11 6.64
C HIS A 221 22.59 -8.50 5.26
N ALA A 222 23.60 -7.92 4.59
CA ALA A 222 23.46 -7.42 3.23
C ALA A 222 23.05 -8.53 2.23
N ALA A 223 23.67 -9.71 2.34
CA ALA A 223 23.31 -10.86 1.51
C ALA A 223 21.87 -11.33 1.75
N MET A 224 21.39 -11.30 3.01
CA MET A 224 19.99 -11.57 3.35
C MET A 224 19.03 -10.55 2.74
N VAL A 225 19.34 -9.26 2.80
CA VAL A 225 18.52 -8.20 2.15
C VAL A 225 18.42 -8.46 0.65
N THR A 226 19.55 -8.72 -0.02
CA THR A 226 19.58 -9.01 -1.46
C THR A 226 18.75 -10.26 -1.79
N ALA A 227 19.01 -11.37 -1.09
CA ALA A 227 18.29 -12.63 -1.32
C ALA A 227 16.78 -12.44 -1.10
N TYR A 228 16.36 -11.74 -0.04
CA TYR A 228 14.96 -11.47 0.25
C TYR A 228 14.30 -10.64 -0.86
N ASN A 229 14.96 -9.56 -1.29
CA ASN A 229 14.41 -8.66 -2.31
C ASN A 229 14.29 -9.34 -3.67
N ASP A 230 15.30 -10.12 -4.07
CA ASP A 230 15.29 -10.89 -5.32
C ASP A 230 14.19 -11.96 -5.28
N GLY A 231 14.14 -12.75 -4.20
CA GLY A 231 13.11 -13.78 -4.04
C GLY A 231 11.71 -13.19 -4.03
N LEU A 232 11.48 -12.09 -3.29
CA LEU A 232 10.16 -11.45 -3.24
C LEU A 232 9.74 -10.97 -4.63
N LYS A 233 10.66 -10.35 -5.37
CA LYS A 233 10.41 -9.89 -6.73
C LYS A 233 10.00 -11.05 -7.64
N ASP A 234 10.70 -12.19 -7.56
CA ASP A 234 10.36 -13.40 -8.32
C ASP A 234 8.99 -13.96 -7.92
N MET A 235 8.70 -14.04 -6.62
CA MET A 235 7.41 -14.49 -6.10
C MET A 235 6.25 -13.59 -6.58
N VAL A 236 6.44 -12.27 -6.56
CA VAL A 236 5.46 -11.29 -7.06
C VAL A 236 5.27 -11.41 -8.56
N HIS A 237 6.36 -11.60 -9.32
CA HIS A 237 6.30 -11.84 -10.77
C HIS A 237 5.46 -13.08 -11.09
N HIS A 238 5.74 -14.22 -10.44
CA HIS A 238 4.96 -15.44 -10.62
C HIS A 238 3.50 -15.27 -10.20
N PHE A 239 3.22 -14.59 -9.08
CA PHE A 239 1.84 -14.30 -8.68
C PHE A 239 1.09 -13.46 -9.73
N SER A 240 1.74 -12.44 -10.30
CA SER A 240 1.17 -11.65 -11.39
C SER A 240 1.03 -12.43 -12.70
N ASP A 241 1.81 -13.49 -12.89
CA ASP A 241 1.71 -14.37 -14.05
C ASP A 241 0.56 -15.37 -13.93
N ASP A 242 0.36 -15.90 -12.75
CA ASP A 242 -0.70 -16.87 -12.47
C ASP A 242 -2.10 -16.20 -12.40
N HIS A 243 -2.17 -14.93 -11.99
CA HIS A 243 -3.43 -14.21 -11.73
C HIS A 243 -3.57 -12.95 -12.57
N LYS A 244 -3.84 -13.11 -13.88
CA LYS A 244 -3.93 -12.01 -14.86
C LYS A 244 -5.11 -11.05 -14.63
N ASP A 245 -6.09 -11.44 -13.82
CA ASP A 245 -7.22 -10.60 -13.40
C ASP A 245 -6.91 -9.77 -12.15
N ALA A 246 -5.77 -9.99 -11.49
CA ALA A 246 -5.28 -9.14 -10.40
C ALA A 246 -4.39 -8.00 -10.93
N THR A 247 -4.53 -6.83 -10.32
CA THR A 247 -3.55 -5.75 -10.42
C THR A 247 -2.51 -5.92 -9.33
N VAL A 248 -1.26 -6.13 -9.74
CA VAL A 248 -0.12 -6.31 -8.84
C VAL A 248 0.85 -5.15 -9.03
N VAL A 249 1.16 -4.45 -7.94
CA VAL A 249 2.13 -3.36 -7.90
C VAL A 249 3.24 -3.73 -6.94
N PHE A 250 4.48 -3.58 -7.42
CA PHE A 250 5.69 -3.71 -6.61
C PHE A 250 6.30 -2.31 -6.46
N TYR A 251 6.46 -1.87 -5.22
CA TYR A 251 7.13 -0.62 -4.89
C TYR A 251 8.53 -0.92 -4.34
N ASP A 252 9.55 -0.35 -4.97
CA ASP A 252 10.94 -0.56 -4.61
C ASP A 252 11.35 0.38 -3.46
N SER A 253 10.96 -0.01 -2.24
CA SER A 253 11.34 0.71 -1.02
C SER A 253 12.85 0.76 -0.83
N TRP A 254 13.57 -0.28 -1.30
CA TRP A 254 15.03 -0.32 -1.27
C TRP A 254 15.64 0.84 -2.07
N ALA A 255 15.18 1.02 -3.31
CA ALA A 255 15.69 2.08 -4.19
C ALA A 255 15.33 3.48 -3.67
N PHE A 256 14.10 3.66 -3.18
CA PHE A 256 13.68 4.94 -2.63
C PHE A 256 14.51 5.33 -1.39
N MET A 257 14.65 4.42 -0.42
CA MET A 257 15.42 4.71 0.78
C MET A 257 16.91 4.93 0.47
N THR A 258 17.47 4.17 -0.48
CA THR A 258 18.84 4.38 -0.94
C THR A 258 19.04 5.79 -1.49
N ARG A 259 18.10 6.28 -2.31
CA ARG A 259 18.11 7.66 -2.83
C ARG A 259 18.14 8.70 -1.71
N VAL A 260 17.31 8.52 -0.68
CA VAL A 260 17.27 9.42 0.49
C VAL A 260 18.57 9.37 1.29
N LEU A 261 19.07 8.17 1.59
CA LEU A 261 20.28 8.00 2.38
C LEU A 261 21.55 8.45 1.63
N ASP A 262 21.56 8.42 0.31
CA ASP A 262 22.67 8.94 -0.50
C ASP A 262 22.64 10.47 -0.63
N ASN A 263 21.45 11.09 -0.51
CA ASN A 263 21.26 12.54 -0.66
C ASN A 263 20.44 13.16 0.49
N PRO A 264 20.83 12.94 1.77
CA PRO A 264 19.99 13.32 2.92
C PRO A 264 19.63 14.81 2.97
N ALA A 265 20.55 15.67 2.52
CA ALA A 265 20.35 17.11 2.48
C ALA A 265 19.23 17.56 1.52
N GLU A 266 18.99 16.84 0.42
CA GLU A 266 17.88 17.13 -0.51
C GLU A 266 16.51 16.93 0.14
N TYR A 267 16.45 16.06 1.15
CA TYR A 267 15.24 15.76 1.92
C TYR A 267 15.17 16.54 3.24
N GLY A 268 16.14 17.43 3.51
CA GLY A 268 16.19 18.25 4.72
C GLY A 268 16.82 17.56 5.94
N TYR A 269 17.46 16.41 5.77
CA TYR A 269 18.15 15.70 6.85
C TYR A 269 19.60 16.14 7.00
N ARG A 270 20.11 16.05 8.23
CA ARG A 270 21.50 16.38 8.55
C ARG A 270 22.50 15.46 7.82
N ASP A 271 22.27 14.15 7.92
CA ASP A 271 23.12 13.11 7.35
C ASP A 271 22.33 11.78 7.29
N ALA A 272 22.96 10.73 6.74
CA ALA A 272 22.32 9.43 6.50
C ALA A 272 22.23 8.53 7.73
N THR A 273 22.90 8.86 8.84
CA THR A 273 22.99 8.02 10.04
C THR A 273 22.44 8.69 11.30
N CYS A 274 22.04 9.96 11.20
CA CYS A 274 21.55 10.70 12.34
C CYS A 274 20.23 10.13 12.86
N ILE A 275 20.09 10.17 14.19
CA ILE A 275 18.91 9.72 14.90
C ILE A 275 18.32 10.91 15.65
N ASN A 276 17.01 11.12 15.54
CA ASN A 276 16.29 12.07 16.38
C ASN A 276 14.84 11.62 16.60
N VAL A 277 14.44 11.57 17.88
CA VAL A 277 13.10 11.16 18.31
C VAL A 277 11.99 12.10 17.87
N ASP A 278 12.32 13.28 17.34
CA ASP A 278 11.34 14.16 16.68
C ASP A 278 10.78 13.60 15.37
N GLY A 279 11.44 12.59 14.78
CA GLY A 279 11.02 11.91 13.55
C GLY A 279 11.05 12.78 12.27
N SER A 280 11.66 13.96 12.33
CA SER A 280 11.59 14.98 11.28
C SER A 280 12.93 15.54 10.83
N SER A 281 13.86 15.76 11.75
CA SER A 281 15.17 16.35 11.43
C SER A 281 16.22 15.34 11.02
N CYS A 282 15.93 14.05 11.24
CA CYS A 282 16.78 12.93 10.90
C CYS A 282 16.02 11.86 10.12
N VAL A 283 16.76 11.14 9.25
CA VAL A 283 16.18 10.01 8.52
C VAL A 283 15.66 8.99 9.52
N TRP A 284 16.41 8.72 10.59
CA TRP A 284 16.11 7.72 11.61
C TRP A 284 15.46 8.36 12.83
N TRP A 285 14.33 7.80 13.27
CA TRP A 285 13.64 8.20 14.50
C TRP A 285 14.25 7.51 15.72
N ASN A 286 14.54 6.22 15.59
CA ASN A 286 15.39 5.45 16.50
C ASN A 286 16.45 4.71 15.66
N ASN A 287 17.19 3.77 16.24
CA ASN A 287 18.27 3.10 15.51
C ASN A 287 17.83 2.18 14.36
N LEU A 288 16.53 1.88 14.21
CA LEU A 288 16.01 1.00 13.15
C LEU A 288 14.97 1.65 12.23
N HIS A 289 14.14 2.53 12.77
CA HIS A 289 12.94 2.98 12.08
C HIS A 289 13.12 4.39 11.53
N PRO A 290 12.70 4.64 10.28
CA PRO A 290 12.74 5.98 9.73
C PRO A 290 11.68 6.88 10.37
N GLY A 291 11.94 8.19 10.40
CA GLY A 291 11.01 9.18 10.93
C GLY A 291 9.79 9.42 10.06
N TRP A 292 8.76 10.06 10.64
CA TRP A 292 7.53 10.39 9.92
C TRP A 292 7.78 11.26 8.68
N THR A 293 8.81 12.12 8.68
CA THR A 293 9.15 12.93 7.49
C THR A 293 9.63 12.04 6.33
N TYR A 294 10.35 10.95 6.63
CA TYR A 294 10.73 9.98 5.61
C TYR A 294 9.50 9.26 5.07
N HIS A 295 8.61 8.81 5.95
CA HIS A 295 7.35 8.17 5.56
C HIS A 295 6.45 9.10 4.73
N LYS A 296 6.48 10.40 4.98
CA LYS A 296 5.79 11.40 4.15
C LYS A 296 6.36 11.45 2.73
N TYR A 297 7.68 11.52 2.57
CA TYR A 297 8.30 11.51 1.24
C TYR A 297 8.10 10.19 0.52
N GLN A 298 8.15 9.07 1.24
CA GLN A 298 7.85 7.76 0.69
C GLN A 298 6.42 7.69 0.17
N ALA A 299 5.45 8.12 0.98
CA ALA A 299 4.05 8.12 0.58
C ALA A 299 3.79 8.97 -0.68
N ASP A 300 4.52 10.08 -0.84
CA ASP A 300 4.46 10.93 -2.05
C ASP A 300 5.07 10.21 -3.28
N ASP A 301 6.26 9.61 -3.15
CA ASP A 301 6.91 8.83 -4.24
C ASP A 301 6.04 7.64 -4.68
N MET A 302 5.29 7.04 -3.74
CA MET A 302 4.38 5.92 -4.00
C MET A 302 3.16 6.29 -4.87
N LEU A 303 2.75 7.56 -4.95
CA LEU A 303 1.50 7.95 -5.62
C LEU A 303 1.46 7.52 -7.10
N ALA A 304 2.60 7.60 -7.80
CA ALA A 304 2.69 7.15 -9.18
C ALA A 304 2.47 5.64 -9.33
N SER A 305 2.99 4.84 -8.40
CA SER A 305 2.79 3.39 -8.37
C SER A 305 1.35 3.01 -8.02
N LEU A 306 0.73 3.75 -7.09
CA LEU A 306 -0.62 3.49 -6.59
C LEU A 306 -1.72 3.77 -7.63
N ALA A 307 -1.48 4.66 -8.59
CA ALA A 307 -2.45 4.96 -9.66
C ALA A 307 -2.96 3.70 -10.40
N ARG A 308 -2.11 2.67 -10.55
CA ARG A 308 -2.50 1.38 -11.17
C ARG A 308 -3.54 0.62 -10.35
N LEU A 309 -3.57 0.81 -9.03
CA LEU A 309 -4.55 0.20 -8.12
C LEU A 309 -5.87 0.98 -8.10
N GLY A 310 -6.00 2.06 -8.89
CA GLY A 310 -7.16 2.95 -8.88
C GLY A 310 -7.22 3.81 -7.63
N TRP A 311 -6.06 4.17 -7.08
CA TRP A 311 -5.87 5.13 -5.98
C TRP A 311 -6.23 6.56 -6.39
#